data_AF-A0A537NGT7-F1
#
_entry.id   AF-A0A537NGT7-F1
#
_cell.length_a   1.000
_cell.length_b   1.000
_cell.length_c   1.000
_cell.angle_alpha   90.00
_cell.angle_beta   90.00
_cell.angle_gamma   90.00
#
_symmetry.space_group_name_H-M   'P 1'
#
loop_
_entity.id
_entity.type
_entity.pdbx_description
1 polymer ?
#
loop_
_entity_poly.entity_id
_entity_poly.type
_entity_poly.pdbx_seq_one_letter_code
_entity_poly.pdbx_strand_id
1 'polypeptide(L)'
;MSDGTSIVTETATRIFAALADPQMLNRSSNDAWKGPLWQALAQAGLTLAWVPQEQGGAGADLADGFEVIAVAGRFAAPVPVAETLLAGWLLARGSISSPSGAMTVVPARPGERIALNSDGSLSGCARGVPFAQDALHIAVCAHDHEAAWIALVNARACRIARGRNLAG
;
A
#
# COMPACT_ATOMS: atom_id res chain seq x y z
N MET A 1 21.46 9.34 18.67
CA MET A 1 21.95 8.15 17.97
C MET A 1 21.54 6.96 18.81
N SER A 2 20.53 6.21 18.39
CA SER A 2 20.23 4.92 18.99
C SER A 2 20.95 3.86 18.15
N ASP A 3 22.02 3.31 18.71
CA ASP A 3 22.66 2.08 18.25
C ASP A 3 21.71 0.92 18.56
N GLY A 4 21.29 0.21 17.51
CA GLY A 4 20.36 -0.92 17.57
C GLY A 4 19.43 -0.87 16.37
N THR A 5 19.58 -1.80 15.45
CA THR A 5 18.61 -1.98 14.35
C THR A 5 17.22 -2.15 14.96
N SER A 6 16.23 -1.32 14.55
CA SER A 6 14.86 -1.43 15.07
C SER A 6 14.35 -2.85 14.84
N ILE A 7 13.61 -3.41 15.80
CA ILE A 7 12.98 -4.73 15.68
C ILE A 7 12.11 -4.86 14.43
N VAL A 8 11.57 -3.74 13.95
CA VAL A 8 10.84 -3.63 12.69
C VAL A 8 11.75 -3.91 11.50
N THR A 9 12.90 -3.25 11.43
CA THR A 9 13.92 -3.46 10.39
C THR A 9 14.44 -4.89 10.38
N GLU A 10 14.71 -5.48 11.55
CA GLU A 10 15.15 -6.89 11.65
C GLU A 10 14.09 -7.86 11.16
N THR A 11 12.84 -7.66 11.60
CA THR A 11 11.70 -8.52 11.22
C THR A 11 11.43 -8.44 9.72
N ALA A 12 11.36 -7.22 9.17
CA ALA A 12 11.20 -7.00 7.73
C ALA A 12 12.35 -7.65 6.95
N THR A 13 13.61 -7.42 7.35
CA THR A 13 14.78 -7.97 6.67
C THR A 13 14.75 -9.48 6.64
N ARG A 14 14.39 -10.14 7.75
CA ARG A 14 14.26 -11.59 7.82
C ARG A 14 13.18 -12.12 6.87
N ILE A 15 12.01 -11.47 6.83
CA ILE A 15 10.91 -11.87 5.94
C ILE A 15 11.32 -11.73 4.47
N PHE A 16 11.86 -10.58 4.07
CA PHE A 16 12.29 -10.34 2.70
C PHE A 16 13.45 -11.25 2.29
N ALA A 17 14.45 -11.49 3.14
CA ALA A 17 15.54 -12.41 2.84
C ALA A 17 15.06 -13.85 2.62
N ALA A 18 14.04 -14.29 3.36
CA ALA A 18 13.52 -15.64 3.25
C ALA A 18 12.61 -15.84 2.01
N LEU A 19 11.82 -14.83 1.64
CA LEU A 19 10.71 -14.98 0.68
C LEU A 19 10.86 -14.15 -0.60
N ALA A 20 11.84 -13.24 -0.64
CA ALA A 20 12.02 -12.26 -1.70
C ALA A 20 13.50 -11.96 -1.97
N ASP A 21 14.37 -12.98 -1.84
CA ASP A 21 15.77 -12.83 -2.21
C ASP A 21 15.90 -12.42 -3.69
N PRO A 22 16.70 -11.39 -4.05
CA PRO A 22 16.76 -10.88 -5.42
C PRO A 22 17.16 -11.92 -6.46
N GLN A 23 18.00 -12.91 -6.13
CA GLN A 23 18.37 -13.97 -7.07
C GLN A 23 17.21 -14.94 -7.28
N MET A 24 16.42 -15.22 -6.25
CA MET A 24 15.20 -16.02 -6.35
C MET A 24 14.17 -15.31 -7.23
N LEU A 25 13.92 -14.02 -6.98
CA LEU A 25 12.95 -13.22 -7.75
C LEU A 25 13.32 -13.17 -9.24
N ASN A 26 14.60 -12.90 -9.55
CA ASN A 26 15.08 -12.83 -10.92
C ASN A 26 15.01 -14.16 -11.68
N ARG A 27 15.04 -15.29 -10.97
CA ARG A 27 14.92 -16.64 -11.57
C ARG A 27 13.48 -17.13 -11.63
N SER A 28 12.56 -16.48 -10.93
CA SER A 28 11.15 -16.88 -10.93
C SER A 28 10.52 -16.64 -12.29
N SER A 29 9.79 -17.63 -12.80
CA SER A 29 9.03 -17.51 -14.06
C SER A 29 7.61 -16.99 -13.85
N ASN A 30 7.18 -16.81 -12.60
CA ASN A 30 5.85 -16.33 -12.23
C ASN A 30 5.86 -15.55 -10.90
N ASP A 31 4.68 -15.06 -10.51
CA ASP A 31 4.47 -14.23 -9.32
C ASP A 31 4.02 -15.04 -8.07
N ALA A 32 4.20 -16.37 -8.06
CA ALA A 32 3.72 -17.22 -6.96
C ALA A 32 4.36 -16.88 -5.59
N TRP A 33 5.55 -16.29 -5.61
CA TRP A 33 6.26 -15.83 -4.41
C TRP A 33 5.58 -14.63 -3.71
N LYS A 34 4.80 -13.81 -4.43
CA LYS A 34 4.14 -12.62 -3.87
C LYS A 34 3.17 -12.97 -2.74
N GLY A 35 2.43 -14.07 -2.88
CA GLY A 35 1.43 -14.50 -1.90
C GLY A 35 2.03 -14.81 -0.52
N PRO A 36 2.98 -15.76 -0.41
CA PRO A 36 3.66 -16.06 0.84
C PRO A 36 4.37 -14.85 1.46
N LEU A 37 5.04 -14.03 0.65
CA LEU A 37 5.68 -12.80 1.12
C LEU A 37 4.64 -11.85 1.74
N TRP A 38 3.56 -11.57 1.03
CA TRP A 38 2.52 -10.65 1.48
C TRP A 38 1.88 -11.14 2.78
N GLN A 39 1.59 -12.45 2.87
CA GLN A 39 1.04 -13.06 4.07
C GLN A 39 1.98 -12.88 5.27
N ALA A 40 3.28 -13.13 5.10
CA ALA A 40 4.25 -12.98 6.18
C ALA A 40 4.36 -11.52 6.66
N LEU A 41 4.39 -10.55 5.73
CA LEU A 41 4.41 -9.13 6.06
C LEU A 41 3.14 -8.69 6.81
N ALA A 42 1.97 -9.14 6.35
CA ALA A 42 0.69 -8.80 6.96
C ALA A 42 0.53 -9.41 8.36
N GLN A 43 0.95 -10.67 8.55
CA GLN A 43 0.94 -11.33 9.86
C GLN A 43 1.89 -10.66 10.87
N ALA A 44 2.99 -10.08 10.39
CA ALA A 44 3.90 -9.29 11.21
C ALA A 44 3.42 -7.84 11.45
N GLY A 45 2.24 -7.45 10.94
CA GLY A 45 1.68 -6.11 11.09
C GLY A 45 2.37 -5.04 10.23
N LEU A 46 3.30 -5.43 9.34
CA LEU A 46 4.16 -4.49 8.63
C LEU A 46 3.44 -3.78 7.47
N THR A 47 2.38 -4.37 6.91
CA THR A 47 1.64 -3.76 5.79
C THR A 47 0.71 -2.63 6.22
N LEU A 48 0.31 -2.60 7.50
CA LEU A 48 -0.58 -1.59 8.10
C LEU A 48 0.08 -0.94 9.33
N ALA A 49 1.41 -0.78 9.29
CA ALA A 49 2.19 -0.27 10.41
C ALA A 49 1.69 1.11 10.88
N TRP A 50 1.41 2.03 9.95
CA TRP A 50 0.93 3.39 10.24
C TRP A 50 -0.55 3.50 10.61
N VAL A 51 -1.29 2.40 10.62
CA VAL A 51 -2.74 2.41 10.91
C VAL A 51 -2.95 2.19 12.41
N PRO A 52 -3.79 2.99 13.10
CA PRO A 52 -4.13 2.77 14.50
C PRO A 52 -4.75 1.38 14.74
N GLN A 53 -4.57 0.82 15.93
CA GLN A 53 -5.08 -0.51 16.28
C GLN A 53 -6.61 -0.57 16.20
N GLU A 54 -7.30 0.48 16.62
CA GLU A 54 -8.77 0.61 16.52
C GLU A 54 -9.29 0.61 15.08
N GLN A 55 -8.41 0.83 14.10
CA GLN A 55 -8.73 0.84 12.66
C GLN A 55 -8.10 -0.35 11.92
N GLY A 56 -7.61 -1.35 12.66
CA GLY A 56 -7.12 -2.62 12.13
C GLY A 56 -5.63 -2.67 11.83
N GLY A 57 -4.84 -1.71 12.30
CA GLY A 57 -3.39 -1.66 12.09
C GLY A 57 -2.54 -2.02 13.31
N ALA A 58 -1.24 -1.75 13.20
CA ALA A 58 -0.28 -2.00 14.27
C ALA A 58 0.03 -0.77 15.14
N GLY A 59 -0.35 0.43 14.70
CA GLY A 59 -0.15 1.70 15.41
C GLY A 59 1.32 2.06 15.65
N ALA A 60 2.21 1.64 14.76
CA ALA A 60 3.62 2.01 14.78
C ALA A 60 3.81 3.49 14.37
N ASP A 61 4.95 4.05 14.74
CA ASP A 61 5.26 5.43 14.37
C ASP A 61 5.64 5.56 12.87
N LEU A 62 5.79 6.81 12.42
CA LEU A 62 6.14 7.07 11.03
C LEU A 62 7.53 6.52 10.66
N ALA A 63 8.50 6.57 11.58
CA ALA A 63 9.87 6.13 11.33
C ALA A 63 9.91 4.62 11.07
N ASP A 64 9.21 3.83 11.88
CA ASP A 64 9.12 2.38 11.72
C ASP A 64 8.53 1.98 10.35
N GLY A 65 7.47 2.63 9.88
CA GLY A 65 6.95 2.33 8.55
C GLY A 65 7.89 2.77 7.41
N PHE A 66 8.66 3.85 7.58
CA PHE A 66 9.72 4.19 6.61
C PHE A 66 10.85 3.17 6.60
N GLU A 67 11.20 2.58 7.74
CA GLU A 67 12.15 1.47 7.82
C GLU A 67 11.64 0.23 7.05
N VAL A 68 10.36 -0.11 7.17
CA VAL A 68 9.75 -1.19 6.35
C VAL A 68 9.90 -0.90 4.86
N ILE A 69 9.63 0.34 4.42
CA ILE A 69 9.77 0.76 3.03
C ILE A 69 11.23 0.70 2.57
N ALA A 70 12.18 1.14 3.41
CA ALA A 70 13.60 1.10 3.11
C ALA A 70 14.10 -0.35 2.92
N VAL A 71 13.66 -1.27 3.77
CA VAL A 71 13.96 -2.70 3.61
C VAL A 71 13.34 -3.26 2.34
N ALA A 72 12.06 -2.98 2.06
CA ALA A 72 11.41 -3.44 0.83
C ALA A 72 12.17 -2.97 -0.42
N GLY A 73 12.63 -1.72 -0.43
CA GLY A 73 13.46 -1.15 -1.49
C GLY A 73 14.84 -1.81 -1.61
N ARG A 74 15.49 -2.16 -0.49
CA ARG A 74 16.78 -2.88 -0.48
C ARG A 74 16.71 -4.24 -1.16
N PHE A 75 15.59 -4.95 -1.00
CA PHE A 75 15.34 -6.23 -1.65
C PHE A 75 14.74 -6.08 -3.06
N ALA A 76 14.44 -4.85 -3.50
CA ALA A 76 13.80 -4.55 -4.78
C ALA A 76 12.54 -5.41 -5.03
N ALA A 77 11.77 -5.71 -3.96
CA ALA A 77 10.60 -6.57 -4.05
C ALA A 77 9.43 -5.82 -4.70
N PRO A 78 8.91 -6.27 -5.86
CA PRO A 78 7.81 -5.59 -6.56
C PRO A 78 6.46 -5.91 -5.90
N VAL A 79 6.25 -5.37 -4.70
CA VAL A 79 5.01 -5.49 -3.91
C VAL A 79 4.57 -4.13 -3.34
N PRO A 80 3.26 -3.88 -3.18
CA PRO A 80 2.71 -2.56 -2.84
C PRO A 80 2.81 -2.20 -1.35
N VAL A 81 3.97 -2.38 -0.73
CA VAL A 81 4.13 -2.15 0.72
C VAL A 81 4.00 -0.66 1.05
N ALA A 82 4.69 0.20 0.31
CA ALA A 82 4.63 1.65 0.53
C ALA A 82 3.24 2.20 0.23
N GLU A 83 2.62 1.74 -0.86
CA GLU A 83 1.27 2.12 -1.27
C GLU A 83 0.22 1.68 -0.24
N THR A 84 0.37 0.47 0.32
CA THR A 84 -0.56 -0.04 1.32
C THR A 84 -0.43 0.69 2.65
N LEU A 85 0.80 0.99 3.08
CA LEU A 85 1.05 1.82 4.25
C LEU A 85 0.42 3.22 4.09
N LEU A 86 0.64 3.86 2.95
CA LEU A 86 0.09 5.18 2.66
C LEU A 86 -1.44 5.16 2.56
N ALA A 87 -2.01 4.13 1.93
CA ALA A 87 -3.45 3.95 1.82
C ALA A 87 -4.10 3.79 3.19
N GLY A 88 -3.55 2.92 4.04
CA GLY A 88 -4.04 2.73 5.39
C GLY A 88 -3.95 4.02 6.21
N TRP A 89 -2.81 4.72 6.15
CA TRP A 89 -2.65 6.02 6.81
C TRP A 89 -3.69 7.04 6.32
N LEU A 90 -3.97 7.11 5.02
CA LEU A 90 -4.99 8.01 4.47
C LEU A 90 -6.38 7.64 4.98
N LEU A 91 -6.77 6.37 4.95
CA LEU A 91 -8.06 5.90 5.47
C LEU A 91 -8.24 6.25 6.95
N ALA A 92 -7.16 6.15 7.73
CA ALA A 92 -7.17 6.48 9.14
C ALA A 92 -7.50 7.97 9.41
N ARG A 93 -7.08 8.87 8.52
CA ARG A 93 -7.43 10.30 8.58
C ARG A 93 -8.93 10.54 8.37
N GLY A 94 -9.62 9.63 7.70
CA GLY A 94 -11.07 9.62 7.53
C GLY A 94 -11.81 8.75 8.54
N SER A 95 -11.13 8.20 9.56
CA SER A 95 -11.70 7.24 10.52
C SER A 95 -12.31 5.99 9.87
N ILE A 96 -11.75 5.56 8.73
CA ILE A 96 -12.16 4.36 8.00
C ILE A 96 -11.23 3.22 8.37
N SER A 97 -11.78 2.08 8.83
CA SER A 97 -11.00 0.87 9.09
C SER A 97 -10.34 0.35 7.82
N SER A 98 -9.06 -0.01 7.92
CA SER A 98 -8.33 -0.56 6.77
C SER A 98 -8.73 -2.01 6.53
N PRO A 99 -9.10 -2.40 5.30
CA PRO A 99 -9.32 -3.80 4.97
C PRO A 99 -7.98 -4.56 4.93
N SER A 100 -8.06 -5.89 4.97
CA SER A 100 -6.89 -6.73 4.71
C SER A 100 -6.54 -6.75 3.21
N GLY A 101 -5.27 -7.05 2.91
CA GLY A 101 -4.78 -7.17 1.55
C GLY A 101 -4.09 -5.92 1.01
N ALA A 102 -3.60 -6.03 -0.23
CA ALA A 102 -2.87 -4.96 -0.90
C ALA A 102 -3.77 -3.77 -1.23
N MET A 103 -3.25 -2.56 -1.03
CA MET A 103 -3.94 -1.32 -1.35
C MET A 103 -3.07 -0.37 -2.17
N THR A 104 -3.72 0.61 -2.79
CA THR A 104 -3.06 1.76 -3.42
C THR A 104 -3.82 3.05 -3.16
N VAL A 105 -3.24 4.19 -3.56
CA VAL A 105 -3.77 5.53 -3.29
C VAL A 105 -4.01 6.31 -4.58
N VAL A 106 -5.13 7.03 -4.62
CA VAL A 106 -5.55 7.86 -5.74
C VAL A 106 -6.04 9.22 -5.22
N PRO A 107 -5.75 10.36 -5.90
CA PRO A 107 -4.94 10.52 -7.11
C PRO A 107 -3.43 10.34 -6.85
N ALA A 108 -2.73 9.77 -7.83
CA ALA A 108 -1.28 9.52 -7.76
C ALA A 108 -0.43 10.66 -8.36
N ARG A 109 -1.05 11.61 -9.06
CA ARG A 109 -0.36 12.72 -9.74
C ARG A 109 -1.00 14.07 -9.40
N PRO A 110 -0.19 15.15 -9.32
CA PRO A 110 -0.71 16.50 -9.20
C PRO A 110 -1.70 16.83 -10.34
N GLY A 111 -2.78 17.52 -10.00
CA GLY A 111 -3.80 17.96 -10.97
C GLY A 111 -4.83 16.91 -11.35
N GLU A 112 -4.65 15.64 -10.99
CA GLU A 112 -5.70 14.62 -11.11
C GLU A 112 -6.70 14.79 -9.96
N ARG A 113 -8.00 14.68 -10.28
CA ARG A 113 -9.08 14.81 -9.29
C ARG A 113 -10.09 13.69 -9.51
N ILE A 114 -10.52 13.10 -8.41
CA ILE A 114 -11.69 12.22 -8.36
C ILE A 114 -12.84 13.04 -7.79
N ALA A 115 -13.95 13.11 -8.50
CA ALA A 115 -15.15 13.81 -8.07
C ALA A 115 -16.01 12.90 -7.19
N LEU A 116 -16.51 13.45 -6.09
CA LEU A 116 -17.62 12.90 -5.32
C LEU A 116 -18.90 13.55 -5.85
N ASN A 117 -19.78 12.74 -6.45
CA ASN A 117 -21.05 13.19 -6.98
C ASN A 117 -22.10 13.27 -5.85
N SER A 118 -23.18 14.01 -6.07
CA SER A 118 -24.25 14.20 -5.08
C SER A 118 -25.00 12.92 -4.69
N ASP A 119 -24.94 11.87 -5.52
CA ASP A 119 -25.49 10.54 -5.23
C ASP A 119 -24.54 9.64 -4.43
N GLY A 120 -23.37 10.17 -4.01
CA GLY A 120 -22.33 9.45 -3.28
C GLY A 120 -21.41 8.60 -4.15
N SER A 121 -21.60 8.58 -5.47
CA SER A 121 -20.71 7.88 -6.38
C SER A 121 -19.42 8.66 -6.64
N LEU A 122 -18.35 7.94 -6.96
CA LEU A 122 -17.06 8.53 -7.33
C LEU A 122 -16.87 8.46 -8.85
N SER A 123 -16.43 9.56 -9.46
CA SER A 123 -16.13 9.60 -10.89
C SER A 123 -14.79 10.28 -11.17
N GLY A 124 -14.06 9.80 -12.18
CA GLY A 124 -12.77 10.37 -12.55
C GLY A 124 -11.80 9.34 -13.15
N CYS A 125 -10.59 9.80 -13.44
CA CYS A 125 -9.51 8.96 -13.94
C CYS A 125 -8.20 9.41 -13.29
N ALA A 126 -7.44 8.44 -12.79
CA ALA A 126 -6.09 8.63 -12.33
C ALA A 126 -5.12 7.77 -13.13
N ARG A 127 -3.90 8.27 -13.34
CA ARG A 127 -2.90 7.60 -14.19
C ARG A 127 -1.61 7.37 -13.43
N GLY A 128 -0.94 6.27 -13.81
CA GLY A 128 0.31 5.88 -13.18
C GLY A 128 0.14 5.54 -11.70
N VAL A 129 -1.01 4.97 -11.33
CA VAL A 129 -1.29 4.47 -9.98
C VAL A 129 -0.43 3.22 -9.74
N PRO A 130 0.58 3.26 -8.86
CA PRO A 130 1.47 2.14 -8.63
C PRO A 130 0.70 0.91 -8.13
N PHE A 131 1.06 -0.26 -8.66
CA PHE A 131 0.48 -1.55 -8.28
C PHE A 131 -1.06 -1.63 -8.34
N ALA A 132 -1.72 -0.77 -9.11
CA ALA A 132 -3.19 -0.79 -9.22
C ALA A 132 -3.75 -2.15 -9.67
N GLN A 133 -2.96 -2.94 -10.42
CA GLN A 133 -3.35 -4.29 -10.84
C GLN A 133 -3.29 -5.33 -9.73
N ASP A 134 -2.41 -5.13 -8.74
CA ASP A 134 -2.19 -6.04 -7.61
C ASP A 134 -3.02 -5.63 -6.38
N ALA A 135 -3.49 -4.37 -6.33
CA ALA A 135 -4.31 -3.85 -5.24
C ALA A 135 -5.73 -4.43 -5.23
N LEU A 136 -6.21 -4.80 -4.05
CA LEU A 136 -7.60 -5.22 -3.82
C LEU A 136 -8.50 -4.04 -3.44
N HIS A 137 -7.91 -3.02 -2.82
CA HIS A 137 -8.61 -1.82 -2.40
C HIS A 137 -7.85 -0.54 -2.77
N ILE A 138 -8.58 0.55 -2.88
CA ILE A 138 -8.05 1.85 -3.26
C ILE A 138 -8.53 2.86 -2.22
N ALA A 139 -7.58 3.52 -1.54
CA ALA A 139 -7.86 4.70 -0.75
C ALA A 139 -7.91 5.92 -1.67
N VAL A 140 -9.03 6.63 -1.67
CA VAL A 140 -9.29 7.72 -2.60
C VAL A 140 -9.45 9.03 -1.84
N CYS A 141 -8.67 10.04 -2.22
CA CYS A 141 -8.95 11.43 -1.90
C CYS A 141 -9.82 12.03 -3.02
N ALA A 142 -11.12 12.13 -2.76
CA ALA A 142 -12.11 12.69 -3.67
C ALA A 142 -12.46 14.13 -3.29
N HIS A 143 -13.14 14.84 -4.18
CA HIS A 143 -13.60 16.20 -3.92
C HIS A 143 -15.03 16.37 -4.43
N ASP A 144 -15.87 17.02 -3.66
CA ASP A 144 -17.07 17.66 -4.21
C ASP A 144 -16.75 19.13 -4.54
N HIS A 145 -17.78 19.98 -4.62
CA HIS A 145 -17.61 21.42 -4.88
C HIS A 145 -17.05 22.22 -3.70
N GLU A 146 -17.07 21.65 -2.48
CA GLU A 146 -16.82 22.37 -1.23
C GLU A 146 -15.60 21.84 -0.46
N ALA A 147 -15.38 20.51 -0.47
CA ALA A 147 -14.42 19.85 0.40
C ALA A 147 -13.76 18.62 -0.23
N ALA A 148 -12.67 18.19 0.40
CA ALA A 148 -12.04 16.90 0.14
C ALA A 148 -12.64 15.81 1.05
N TRP A 149 -12.75 14.61 0.49
CA TRP A 149 -13.33 13.44 1.14
C TRP A 149 -12.37 12.25 1.01
N ILE A 150 -12.36 11.39 2.01
CA ILE A 150 -11.60 10.14 1.99
C ILE A 150 -12.59 8.99 1.80
N ALA A 151 -12.33 8.12 0.83
CA ALA A 151 -13.17 6.97 0.55
C ALA A 151 -12.34 5.70 0.39
N LEU A 152 -12.96 4.57 0.73
CA LEU A 152 -12.44 3.23 0.45
C LEU A 152 -13.22 2.63 -0.73
N VAL A 153 -12.50 2.25 -1.79
CA VAL A 153 -13.09 1.66 -3.00
C VAL A 153 -12.57 0.24 -3.20
N ASN A 154 -13.46 -0.68 -3.52
CA ASN A 154 -13.07 -2.01 -3.99
C ASN A 154 -12.47 -1.90 -5.40
N ALA A 155 -11.24 -2.40 -5.62
CA ALA A 155 -10.57 -2.27 -6.92
C ALA A 155 -11.38 -2.89 -8.08
N ARG A 156 -12.22 -3.90 -7.81
CA ARG A 156 -13.11 -4.53 -8.81
C ARG A 156 -14.24 -3.61 -9.28
N ALA A 157 -14.55 -2.55 -8.54
CA ALA A 157 -15.50 -1.52 -8.97
C ALA A 157 -14.88 -0.53 -9.97
N CYS A 158 -13.56 -0.61 -10.20
CA CYS A 158 -12.84 0.27 -11.10
C CYS A 158 -12.44 -0.43 -12.40
N ARG A 159 -12.36 0.34 -13.49
CA ARG A 159 -11.70 -0.12 -14.72
C ARG A 159 -10.20 0.15 -14.60
N ILE A 160 -9.41 -0.90 -14.40
CA ILE A 160 -7.95 -0.79 -14.30
C ILE A 160 -7.33 -1.17 -15.64
N ALA A 161 -6.77 -0.19 -16.34
CA ALA A 161 -5.99 -0.43 -17.55
C ALA A 161 -4.56 -0.86 -17.17
N ARG A 162 -4.01 -1.83 -17.90
CA ARG A 162 -2.64 -2.29 -17.68
C ARG A 162 -1.64 -1.18 -17.99
N GLY A 163 -0.78 -0.88 -17.03
CA GLY A 163 0.41 -0.06 -17.18
C GLY A 163 1.63 -0.87 -16.75
N ARG A 164 2.83 -0.40 -17.11
CA ARG A 164 4.08 -0.99 -16.67
C ARG A 164 5.07 0.10 -16.29
N ASN A 165 5.73 -0.02 -15.15
CA ASN A 165 6.80 0.89 -14.75
C ASN A 165 8.02 0.10 -14.26
N LEU A 166 8.98 0.75 -13.58
CA LEU A 166 10.18 0.08 -13.06
C LEU A 166 9.88 -0.92 -11.93
N ALA A 167 8.73 -0.79 -11.26
CA ALA A 167 8.32 -1.63 -10.15
C ALA A 167 7.52 -2.87 -10.61
N GLY A 168 7.22 -3.00 -11.90
CA GLY A 168 6.41 -4.11 -12.43
C GLY A 168 5.42 -3.69 -13.49
#